data_AF-A0A158R254-F1
#
_entry.id   AF-A0A158R254-F1
#
_cell.length_a   1.000
_cell.length_b   1.000
_cell.length_c   1.000
_cell.angle_alpha   90.00
_cell.angle_beta   90.00
_cell.angle_gamma   90.00
#
_symmetry.space_group_name_H-M   'P 1'
#
loop_
_entity.id
_entity.type
_entity.pdbx_description
1 polymer ?
#
loop_
_entity_poly.entity_id
_entity_poly.type
_entity_poly.pdbx_seq_one_letter_code
_entity_poly.pdbx_strand_id
1 'polypeptide(L)'
;MANPFDDDYKSTSATSNSRLKSYTTHSNNIEDEADFYEKEIEKYMQQSLDSTERSRRHLENSEKIGAQTAQDLLEQREKLERTERNLDEIHKTTQITQRNLNSLKSVFGGFFKNKFSRKPQEGPTDPMPQSKSASRLSETVSEMGGGAGGSSASFSAQTTLSESSRNAIKGTRWEAMDNQIDENLDAMSRNLRNLQRLGQDLGREVDEQNQMLDRIQVKADRNDAIVRVQDKQMQKILGSETKAEENASMTPK
;
A
#
# COMPACT_ATOMS: atom_id res chain seq x y z
N MET A 1 -13.64 14.52 58.16
CA MET A 1 -13.27 13.14 57.79
C MET A 1 -11.77 13.05 57.86
N ALA A 2 -11.23 12.34 58.85
CA ALA A 2 -9.81 12.09 59.03
C ALA A 2 -9.40 10.86 58.21
N ASN A 3 -8.18 10.86 57.68
CA ASN A 3 -7.65 9.81 56.83
C ASN A 3 -7.36 8.56 57.70
N PRO A 4 -7.93 7.39 57.40
CA PRO A 4 -7.87 6.20 58.25
C PRO A 4 -6.56 5.38 58.15
N PHE A 5 -5.45 6.02 57.77
CA PHE A 5 -4.13 5.37 57.57
C PHE A 5 -3.00 6.00 58.40
N ASP A 6 -3.30 6.95 59.28
CA ASP A 6 -2.29 7.68 60.06
C ASP A 6 -1.88 7.01 61.38
N ASP A 7 -2.40 5.83 61.70
CA ASP A 7 -2.01 5.11 62.92
C ASP A 7 -1.10 3.90 62.63
N ASP A 8 0.09 3.97 63.23
CA ASP A 8 1.03 2.88 63.54
C ASP A 8 1.97 2.37 62.44
N TYR A 9 3.04 3.14 62.16
CA TYR A 9 4.33 2.54 61.78
C TYR A 9 5.40 2.84 62.83
N LYS A 10 5.55 1.91 63.78
CA LYS A 10 6.62 1.90 64.77
C LYS A 10 7.96 1.72 64.08
N SER A 11 8.86 2.70 64.24
CA SER A 11 10.26 2.61 63.85
C SER A 11 10.94 1.44 64.56
N THR A 12 11.32 0.41 63.81
CA THR A 12 12.18 -0.67 64.29
C THR A 12 13.63 -0.36 63.92
N SER A 13 14.41 -0.10 64.96
CA SER A 13 15.85 0.07 64.93
C SER A 13 16.54 -1.30 64.92
N ALA A 14 17.26 -1.64 63.85
CA ALA A 14 18.42 -2.54 63.84
C ALA A 14 18.94 -2.70 62.40
N THR A 15 19.89 -1.88 61.93
CA THR A 15 21.35 -2.08 61.97
C THR A 15 21.93 -2.71 60.70
N SER A 16 22.83 -1.92 60.09
CA SER A 16 24.07 -2.32 59.41
C SER A 16 24.06 -2.62 57.89
N ASN A 17 24.48 -1.57 57.18
CA ASN A 17 25.60 -1.55 56.21
C ASN A 17 25.37 -2.13 54.81
N SER A 18 24.74 -1.32 53.96
CA SER A 18 25.38 -0.95 52.69
C SER A 18 25.16 0.56 52.48
N ARG A 19 26.24 1.34 52.56
CA ARG A 19 26.19 2.77 52.28
C ARG A 19 25.95 2.96 50.79
N LEU A 20 24.69 3.19 50.42
CA LEU A 20 24.36 3.95 49.22
C LEU A 20 25.17 5.25 49.28
N LYS A 21 26.03 5.49 48.30
CA LYS A 21 26.81 6.73 48.23
C LYS A 21 25.83 7.85 47.87
N SER A 22 25.31 8.54 48.88
CA SER A 22 24.69 9.85 48.68
C SER A 22 25.80 10.88 48.48
N TYR A 23 25.62 11.73 47.48
CA TYR A 23 26.48 12.88 47.24
C TYR A 23 26.02 14.03 48.14
N THR A 24 26.48 14.09 49.40
CA THR A 24 26.18 15.30 50.19
C THR A 24 27.22 15.61 51.27
N THR A 25 28.05 16.62 51.00
CA THR A 25 28.64 17.50 52.03
C THR A 25 27.61 18.57 52.40
N HIS A 26 27.37 18.75 53.70
CA HIS A 26 26.30 19.55 54.31
C HIS A 26 26.12 20.98 53.75
N SER A 27 24.91 21.28 53.24
CA SER A 27 24.30 22.62 53.19
C SER A 27 22.81 22.49 52.88
N ASN A 28 21.95 22.96 53.79
CA ASN A 28 20.48 22.82 53.76
C ASN A 28 19.77 23.51 52.58
N ASN A 29 20.50 24.18 51.66
CA ASN A 29 19.93 24.76 50.43
C ASN A 29 20.14 23.86 49.18
N ILE A 30 21.07 22.90 49.25
CA ILE A 30 21.46 22.08 48.08
C ILE A 30 20.52 20.88 47.91
N GLU A 31 19.93 20.38 48.99
CA GLU A 31 18.98 19.25 48.96
C GLU A 31 17.68 19.62 48.24
N ASP A 32 17.11 20.80 48.52
CA ASP A 32 15.91 21.29 47.82
C ASP A 32 16.15 21.49 46.31
N GLU A 33 17.36 21.93 45.94
CA GLU A 33 17.76 22.15 44.55
C GLU A 33 18.03 20.83 43.80
N ALA A 34 18.64 19.84 44.47
CA ALA A 34 18.83 18.50 43.92
C ALA A 34 17.50 17.78 43.68
N ASP A 35 16.57 17.83 44.65
CA ASP A 35 15.23 17.27 44.53
C ASP A 35 14.41 17.93 43.42
N PHE A 36 14.61 19.24 43.22
CA PHE A 36 14.00 19.98 42.11
C PHE A 36 14.50 19.46 40.75
N TYR A 37 15.82 19.31 40.57
CA TYR A 37 16.39 18.81 39.32
C TYR A 37 16.03 17.35 39.03
N GLU A 38 15.97 16.49 40.05
CA GLU A 38 15.52 15.10 39.90
C GLU A 38 14.08 15.03 39.38
N LYS A 39 13.16 15.82 39.96
CA LYS A 39 11.76 15.89 39.49
C LYS A 39 11.66 16.41 38.07
N GLU A 40 12.45 17.42 37.71
CA GLU A 40 12.41 17.99 36.37
C GLU A 40 12.97 17.01 35.31
N ILE A 41 14.05 16.28 35.62
CA ILE A 41 14.58 15.20 34.76
C ILE A 41 13.52 14.13 34.55
N GLU A 42 12.92 13.63 35.63
CA GLU A 42 11.89 12.58 35.55
C GLU A 42 10.69 13.01 34.69
N LYS A 43 10.23 14.26 34.86
CA LYS A 43 9.17 14.84 34.05
C LYS A 43 9.52 14.85 32.56
N TYR A 44 10.72 15.29 32.18
CA TYR A 44 11.14 15.27 30.77
C TYR A 44 11.30 13.86 30.21
N MET A 45 11.80 12.92 31.00
CA MET A 45 11.92 11.52 30.58
C MET A 45 10.54 10.90 30.36
N GLN A 46 9.61 11.11 31.29
CA GLN A 46 8.25 10.60 31.17
C GLN A 46 7.52 11.20 29.95
N GLN A 47 7.68 12.51 29.72
CA GLN A 47 7.14 13.17 28.52
C GLN A 47 7.74 12.60 27.23
N SER A 48 9.05 12.34 27.22
CA SER A 48 9.74 11.76 26.06
C SER A 48 9.28 10.33 25.80
N LEU A 49 9.12 9.53 26.85
CA LEU A 49 8.62 8.17 26.74
C LEU A 49 7.21 8.12 26.17
N ASP A 50 6.29 8.90 26.75
CA ASP A 50 4.91 9.00 26.29
C ASP A 50 4.82 9.53 24.84
N SER A 51 5.68 10.48 24.47
CA SER A 51 5.76 10.95 23.07
C SER A 51 6.28 9.89 22.11
N THR A 52 7.33 9.16 22.47
CA THR A 52 7.89 8.11 21.60
C THR A 52 6.91 6.94 21.47
N GLU A 53 6.19 6.59 22.52
CA GLU A 53 5.18 5.54 22.49
C GLU A 53 4.00 5.92 21.58
N ARG A 54 3.50 7.16 21.68
CA ARG A 54 2.50 7.68 20.73
C ARG A 54 2.99 7.63 19.30
N SER A 55 4.19 8.16 19.03
CA SER A 55 4.73 8.19 17.67
C SER A 55 4.92 6.79 17.11
N ARG A 56 5.41 5.83 17.90
CA ARG A 56 5.49 4.42 17.50
C ARG A 56 4.13 3.85 17.10
N ARG A 57 3.10 4.03 17.93
CA ARG A 57 1.73 3.59 17.62
C ARG A 57 1.20 4.22 16.34
N HIS A 58 1.47 5.51 16.11
CA HIS A 58 1.08 6.18 14.88
C HIS A 58 1.77 5.56 13.65
N LEU A 59 3.07 5.28 13.73
CA LEU A 59 3.83 4.66 12.64
C LEU A 59 3.35 3.23 12.34
N GLU A 60 3.09 2.42 13.36
CA GLU A 60 2.53 1.07 13.20
C GLU A 60 1.15 1.11 12.52
N ASN A 61 0.29 2.06 12.92
CA ASN A 61 -0.99 2.28 12.27
C ASN A 61 -0.84 2.73 10.82
N SER A 62 0.09 3.65 10.54
CA SER A 62 0.39 4.09 9.17
C SER A 62 0.90 2.93 8.30
N GLU A 63 1.74 2.06 8.85
CA GLU A 63 2.27 0.89 8.14
C GLU A 63 1.16 -0.09 7.79
N LYS A 64 0.23 -0.35 8.73
CA LYS A 64 -0.95 -1.18 8.48
C LYS A 64 -1.84 -0.60 7.38
N ILE A 65 -2.15 0.70 7.44
CA ILE A 65 -2.97 1.37 6.43
C ILE A 65 -2.26 1.34 5.07
N GLY A 66 -0.95 1.58 5.05
CA GLY A 66 -0.15 1.50 3.83
C GLY A 66 -0.15 0.09 3.22
N ALA A 67 -0.03 -0.96 4.05
CA ALA A 67 -0.08 -2.35 3.59
C ALA A 67 -1.44 -2.70 2.98
N GLN A 68 -2.53 -2.25 3.60
CA GLN A 68 -3.89 -2.39 3.04
C GLN A 68 -4.02 -1.64 1.71
N THR A 69 -3.53 -0.41 1.64
CA THR A 69 -3.54 0.39 0.41
C THR A 69 -2.76 -0.30 -0.71
N ALA A 70 -1.63 -0.93 -0.38
CA ALA A 70 -0.85 -1.70 -1.35
C ALA A 70 -1.62 -2.92 -1.88
N GLN A 71 -2.33 -3.64 -1.01
CA GLN A 71 -3.20 -4.75 -1.43
C GLN A 71 -4.32 -4.27 -2.36
N ASP A 72 -4.96 -3.15 -2.03
CA ASP A 72 -6.00 -2.54 -2.86
C ASP A 72 -5.46 -2.15 -4.24
N LEU A 73 -4.26 -1.56 -4.32
CA LEU A 73 -3.62 -1.24 -5.60
C LEU A 73 -3.32 -2.49 -6.43
N LEU A 74 -2.86 -3.58 -5.80
CA LEU A 74 -2.63 -4.85 -6.51
C LEU A 74 -3.92 -5.44 -7.08
N GLU A 75 -5.02 -5.40 -6.31
CA GLU A 75 -6.34 -5.84 -6.79
C GLU A 75 -6.86 -4.94 -7.92
N GLN A 76 -6.72 -3.62 -7.77
CA GLN A 76 -7.08 -2.66 -8.82
C GLN A 76 -6.31 -2.93 -10.11
N ARG A 77 -5.01 -3.20 -10.02
CA ARG A 77 -4.19 -3.54 -11.18
C ARG A 77 -4.74 -4.77 -11.90
N GLU A 78 -5.08 -5.83 -11.17
CA GLU A 78 -5.62 -7.05 -11.77
C GLU A 78 -6.92 -6.77 -12.55
N LYS A 79 -7.78 -5.88 -12.02
CA LYS A 79 -9.00 -5.43 -12.71
C LYS A 79 -8.67 -4.63 -13.98
N LEU A 80 -7.68 -3.75 -13.95
CA LEU A 80 -7.24 -3.00 -15.12
C LEU A 80 -6.67 -3.94 -16.19
N GLU A 81 -5.84 -4.93 -15.81
CA GLU A 81 -5.32 -5.92 -16.76
C GLU A 81 -6.43 -6.76 -17.40
N ARG A 82 -7.44 -7.19 -16.63
CA ARG A 82 -8.62 -7.87 -17.17
C ARG A 82 -9.38 -6.97 -18.14
N THR A 83 -9.54 -5.70 -17.81
CA THR A 83 -10.22 -4.72 -18.67
C THR A 83 -9.47 -4.53 -19.99
N GLU A 84 -8.14 -4.39 -19.93
CA GLU A 84 -7.30 -4.29 -21.12
C GLU A 84 -7.40 -5.53 -22.02
N ARG A 85 -7.35 -6.75 -21.43
CA ARG A 85 -7.54 -8.01 -22.16
C ARG A 85 -8.91 -8.08 -22.83
N ASN A 86 -9.98 -7.73 -22.12
CA ASN A 86 -11.34 -7.73 -22.67
C ASN A 86 -11.46 -6.75 -23.85
N LEU A 87 -10.81 -5.59 -23.78
CA LEU A 87 -10.78 -4.65 -24.90
C LEU A 87 -10.01 -5.22 -26.12
N ASP A 88 -8.92 -5.93 -25.90
CA ASP A 88 -8.19 -6.60 -26.99
C ASP A 88 -9.02 -7.73 -27.63
N GLU A 89 -9.77 -8.49 -26.82
CA GLU A 89 -10.71 -9.51 -27.29
C GLU A 89 -11.88 -8.93 -28.08
N ILE A 90 -12.46 -7.82 -27.61
CA ILE A 90 -13.49 -7.08 -28.34
C ILE A 90 -12.92 -6.65 -29.70
N HIS A 91 -11.70 -6.09 -29.73
CA HIS A 91 -11.08 -5.68 -30.97
C HIS A 91 -10.92 -6.84 -31.96
N LYS A 92 -10.44 -8.00 -31.50
CA LYS A 92 -10.32 -9.23 -32.31
C LYS A 92 -11.69 -9.69 -32.82
N THR A 93 -12.71 -9.67 -31.97
CA THR A 93 -14.09 -10.04 -32.31
C THR A 93 -14.65 -9.11 -33.37
N THR A 94 -14.50 -7.80 -33.19
CA THR A 94 -14.86 -6.76 -34.15
C THR A 94 -14.18 -6.99 -35.52
N GLN A 95 -12.90 -7.38 -35.57
CA GLN A 95 -12.25 -7.73 -36.84
C GLN A 95 -12.86 -8.96 -37.52
N ILE A 96 -13.29 -9.97 -36.76
CA ILE A 96 -13.98 -11.16 -37.29
C ILE A 96 -15.37 -10.75 -37.79
N THR A 97 -16.13 -9.99 -36.99
CA THR A 97 -17.44 -9.44 -37.35
C THR A 97 -17.36 -8.65 -38.65
N GLN A 98 -16.35 -7.79 -38.85
CA GLN A 98 -16.20 -7.04 -40.09
C GLN A 98 -16.04 -7.96 -41.32
N ARG A 99 -15.23 -9.02 -41.19
CA ARG A 99 -15.04 -10.00 -42.28
C ARG A 99 -16.37 -10.70 -42.60
N ASN A 100 -17.13 -11.07 -41.58
CA ASN A 100 -18.43 -11.71 -41.75
C ASN A 100 -19.45 -10.75 -42.40
N LEU A 101 -19.54 -9.49 -41.95
CA LEU A 101 -20.41 -8.48 -42.56
C LEU A 101 -20.06 -8.23 -44.05
N ASN A 102 -18.77 -8.17 -44.38
CA ASN A 102 -18.30 -8.03 -45.76
C ASN A 102 -18.70 -9.25 -46.62
N SER A 103 -18.67 -10.46 -46.04
CA SER A 103 -19.11 -11.67 -46.73
C SER A 103 -20.63 -11.70 -46.97
N LEU A 104 -21.43 -11.25 -45.99
CA LEU A 104 -22.90 -11.20 -46.11
C LEU A 104 -23.35 -10.20 -47.17
N LYS A 105 -22.70 -9.04 -47.29
CA LYS A 105 -22.96 -8.09 -48.39
C LYS A 105 -22.75 -8.74 -49.77
N SER A 106 -21.80 -9.66 -49.89
CA SER A 106 -21.48 -10.31 -51.18
C SER A 106 -22.49 -11.39 -51.58
N VAL A 107 -23.29 -11.93 -50.65
CA VAL A 107 -24.28 -12.98 -50.94
C VAL A 107 -25.54 -12.42 -51.63
N PHE A 108 -25.86 -11.14 -51.44
CA PHE A 108 -27.02 -10.48 -52.05
C PHE A 108 -26.77 -9.94 -53.48
N GLY A 109 -25.58 -10.15 -54.06
CA GLY A 109 -25.16 -9.59 -55.34
C GLY A 109 -24.79 -10.59 -56.46
N GLY A 110 -24.84 -11.89 -56.21
CA GLY A 110 -24.65 -12.92 -57.24
C GLY A 110 -23.42 -13.82 -57.04
N PHE A 111 -23.66 -15.12 -57.26
CA PHE A 111 -22.72 -16.24 -57.43
C PHE A 111 -21.88 -16.65 -56.21
N PHE A 112 -22.46 -17.55 -55.41
CA PHE A 112 -21.72 -18.48 -54.56
C PHE A 112 -20.74 -19.33 -55.38
N LYS A 113 -19.45 -19.07 -55.26
CA LYS A 113 -18.36 -20.06 -55.31
C LYS A 113 -17.01 -19.38 -55.05
N ASN A 114 -16.57 -19.34 -53.79
CA ASN A 114 -15.17 -19.70 -53.53
C ASN A 114 -14.98 -20.17 -52.08
N LYS A 115 -14.69 -21.48 -51.96
CA LYS A 115 -14.11 -22.09 -50.77
C LYS A 115 -12.69 -21.52 -50.56
N PHE A 116 -12.40 -20.83 -49.47
CA PHE A 116 -11.03 -20.68 -48.91
C PHE A 116 -11.19 -20.22 -47.46
N SER A 117 -11.32 -21.12 -46.48
CA SER A 117 -10.21 -21.86 -45.87
C SER A 117 -9.00 -20.97 -45.57
N ARG A 118 -9.04 -20.27 -44.44
CA ARG A 118 -7.92 -20.16 -43.50
C ARG A 118 -8.46 -19.65 -42.17
N LYS A 119 -8.55 -20.53 -41.17
CA LYS A 119 -8.74 -20.10 -39.78
C LYS A 119 -7.54 -19.22 -39.42
N PRO A 120 -7.70 -18.00 -38.88
CA PRO A 120 -6.58 -17.29 -38.29
C PRO A 120 -6.06 -18.17 -37.17
N GLN A 121 -4.81 -18.58 -37.29
CA GLN A 121 -4.08 -19.28 -36.24
C GLN A 121 -4.13 -18.38 -35.00
N GLU A 122 -4.74 -18.87 -33.93
CA GLU A 122 -4.69 -18.22 -32.62
C GLU A 122 -3.21 -18.19 -32.23
N GLY A 123 -2.61 -17.00 -32.34
CA GLY A 123 -1.28 -16.77 -31.80
C GLY A 123 -1.31 -17.09 -30.30
N PRO A 124 -0.20 -17.59 -29.75
CA PRO A 124 -0.12 -17.92 -28.33
C PRO A 124 -0.53 -16.68 -27.53
N THR A 125 -1.44 -16.87 -26.58
CA THR A 125 -1.68 -15.90 -25.51
C THR A 125 -0.39 -15.84 -24.71
N ASP A 126 0.54 -14.99 -25.12
CA ASP A 126 1.71 -14.70 -24.30
C ASP A 126 1.18 -14.20 -22.95
N PRO A 127 1.50 -14.88 -21.83
CA PRO A 127 1.16 -14.36 -20.53
C PRO A 127 1.81 -12.98 -20.43
N MET A 128 0.98 -11.95 -20.25
CA MET A 128 1.45 -10.59 -19.99
C MET A 128 2.53 -10.68 -18.90
N PRO A 129 3.73 -10.11 -19.11
CA PRO A 129 4.75 -10.13 -18.08
C PRO A 129 4.15 -9.54 -16.81
N GLN A 130 4.18 -10.29 -15.70
CA GLN A 130 3.81 -9.73 -14.41
C GLN A 130 4.56 -8.42 -14.23
N SER A 131 3.83 -7.37 -13.88
CA SER A 131 4.46 -6.08 -13.71
C SER A 131 5.51 -6.13 -12.62
N LYS A 132 6.66 -5.57 -12.95
CA LYS A 132 7.77 -5.42 -12.02
C LYS A 132 7.38 -4.53 -10.83
N SER A 133 6.51 -3.54 -10.99
CA SER A 133 6.02 -2.73 -9.85
C SER A 133 5.10 -3.54 -8.95
N ALA A 134 4.17 -4.31 -9.52
CA ALA A 134 3.23 -5.13 -8.75
C ALA A 134 3.95 -6.23 -7.95
N SER A 135 4.92 -6.92 -8.58
CA SER A 135 5.74 -7.91 -7.89
C SER A 135 6.55 -7.29 -6.76
N ARG A 136 7.15 -6.11 -6.97
CA ARG A 136 7.90 -5.39 -5.94
C ARG A 136 7.03 -4.92 -4.80
N LEU A 137 5.85 -4.36 -5.11
CA LEU A 137 4.91 -3.92 -4.08
C LEU A 137 4.42 -5.12 -3.25
N SER A 138 4.12 -6.25 -3.89
CA SER A 138 3.76 -7.50 -3.21
C SER A 138 4.90 -8.01 -2.32
N GLU A 139 6.15 -7.93 -2.79
CA GLU A 139 7.34 -8.33 -2.02
C GLU A 139 7.53 -7.43 -0.79
N THR A 140 7.45 -6.10 -0.97
CA THR A 140 7.54 -5.12 0.11
C THR A 140 6.47 -5.33 1.19
N VAL A 141 5.22 -5.59 0.80
CA VAL A 141 4.13 -5.89 1.75
C VAL A 141 4.38 -7.22 2.47
N SER A 142 4.87 -8.24 1.75
CA SER A 142 5.16 -9.55 2.34
C SER A 142 6.31 -9.50 3.35
N GLU A 143 7.36 -8.73 3.05
CA GLU A 143 8.50 -8.54 3.93
C GLU A 143 8.17 -7.67 5.15
N MET A 144 7.19 -6.76 5.04
CA MET A 144 6.64 -6.06 6.21
C MET A 144 5.81 -6.97 7.13
N GLY A 145 5.07 -7.93 6.57
CA GLY A 145 4.25 -8.87 7.33
C GLY A 145 5.04 -10.04 7.96
N GLY A 146 6.15 -10.43 7.34
CA GLY A 146 7.05 -11.48 7.82
C GLY A 146 8.16 -10.88 8.69
N GLY A 147 7.97 -10.92 10.01
CA GLY A 147 9.04 -10.54 10.94
C GLY A 147 10.33 -11.32 10.66
N ALA A 148 11.40 -10.56 10.35
CA ALA A 148 12.80 -10.96 10.22
C ALA A 148 13.24 -11.64 8.90
N GLY A 149 14.24 -11.03 8.24
CA GLY A 149 15.09 -11.73 7.26
C GLY A 149 15.93 -10.86 6.33
N GLY A 150 15.48 -9.64 6.01
CA GLY A 150 16.23 -8.71 5.16
C GLY A 150 17.36 -8.05 5.95
N SER A 151 18.60 -8.25 5.51
CA SER A 151 19.84 -7.71 6.08
C SER A 151 19.62 -6.36 6.78
N SER A 152 19.56 -6.38 8.11
CA SER A 152 19.61 -5.16 8.89
C SER A 152 20.97 -4.53 8.62
N ALA A 153 20.99 -3.53 7.75
CA ALA A 153 22.05 -2.54 7.82
C ALA A 153 21.98 -2.02 9.26
N SER A 154 22.92 -2.49 10.08
CA SER A 154 23.11 -2.06 11.46
C SER A 154 23.46 -0.58 11.38
N PHE A 155 22.42 0.23 11.35
CA PHE A 155 22.56 1.62 11.72
C PHE A 155 22.76 1.57 13.22
N SER A 156 23.91 2.07 13.66
CA SER A 156 24.11 2.39 15.06
C SER A 156 22.95 3.29 15.46
N ALA A 157 22.00 2.74 16.23
CA ALA A 157 21.00 3.55 16.90
C ALA A 157 21.76 4.63 17.64
N GLN A 158 21.53 5.88 17.25
CA GLN A 158 22.17 7.00 17.89
C GLN A 158 21.53 7.08 19.28
N THR A 159 22.28 6.68 20.30
CA THR A 159 21.86 6.76 21.69
C THR A 159 21.43 8.19 22.00
N THR A 160 20.25 8.34 22.57
CA THR A 160 19.66 9.63 22.97
C THR A 160 20.58 10.45 23.86
N LEU A 161 21.30 9.75 24.75
CA LEU A 161 22.18 10.32 25.75
C LEU A 161 23.65 10.04 25.44
N SER A 162 24.50 11.01 25.80
CA SER A 162 25.96 10.85 25.77
C SER A 162 26.42 9.76 26.74
N GLU A 163 27.59 9.18 26.50
CA GLU A 163 28.17 8.15 27.38
C GLU A 163 28.34 8.65 28.82
N SER A 164 28.72 9.91 29.00
CA SER A 164 28.81 10.54 30.32
C SER A 164 27.45 10.65 31.02
N SER A 165 26.40 10.97 30.27
CA SER A 165 25.03 11.08 30.79
C SER A 165 24.47 9.70 31.15
N ARG A 166 24.73 8.67 30.32
CA ARG A 166 24.35 7.28 30.62
C ARG A 166 25.02 6.74 31.87
N ASN A 167 26.32 7.02 32.03
CA ASN A 167 27.04 6.62 33.23
C ASN A 167 26.50 7.31 34.49
N ALA A 168 25.95 8.53 34.36
CA ALA A 168 25.34 9.25 35.48
C ALA A 168 23.95 8.70 35.88
N ILE A 169 23.20 8.13 34.94
CA ILE A 169 21.87 7.53 35.20
C ILE A 169 21.91 6.02 35.44
N LYS A 170 23.08 5.39 35.25
CA LYS A 170 23.25 3.94 35.38
C LYS A 170 22.88 3.45 36.78
N GLY A 171 22.07 2.41 36.86
CA GLY A 171 21.56 1.82 38.10
C GLY A 171 20.40 2.59 38.73
N THR A 172 19.88 3.63 38.08
CA THR A 172 18.69 4.38 38.54
C THR A 172 17.46 4.04 37.70
N ARG A 173 16.28 4.49 38.14
CA ARG A 173 15.03 4.37 37.37
C ARG A 173 15.11 5.08 36.00
N TRP A 174 15.98 6.07 35.86
CA TRP A 174 16.18 6.80 34.60
C TRP A 174 16.85 5.95 33.54
N GLU A 175 17.74 5.02 33.91
CA GLU A 175 18.32 4.08 32.92
C GLU A 175 17.24 3.24 32.23
N ALA A 176 16.26 2.74 32.98
CA ALA A 176 15.16 1.96 32.41
C ALA A 176 14.31 2.81 31.45
N MET A 177 14.00 4.05 31.81
CA MET A 177 13.25 4.96 30.94
C MET A 177 14.04 5.36 29.69
N ASP A 178 15.35 5.62 29.79
CA ASP A 178 16.20 5.95 28.63
C ASP A 178 16.30 4.78 27.66
N ASN A 179 16.52 3.56 28.18
CA ASN A 179 16.55 2.36 27.36
C ASN A 179 15.22 2.14 26.61
N GLN A 180 14.08 2.37 27.27
CA GLN A 180 12.78 2.25 26.61
C GLN A 180 12.56 3.33 25.54
N ILE A 181 13.07 4.54 25.75
CA ILE A 181 13.05 5.60 24.74
C ILE A 181 13.91 5.19 23.54
N ASP A 182 15.13 4.69 23.75
CA ASP A 182 15.98 4.20 22.66
C ASP A 182 15.32 3.06 21.87
N GLU A 183 14.72 2.08 22.57
CA GLU A 183 14.00 0.97 21.95
C GLU A 183 12.83 1.46 21.08
N ASN A 184 12.05 2.42 21.61
CA ASN A 184 10.98 3.04 20.84
C ASN A 184 11.52 3.79 19.62
N LEU A 185 12.61 4.54 19.74
CA LEU A 185 13.21 5.29 18.63
C LEU A 185 13.78 4.36 17.55
N ASP A 186 14.39 3.24 17.94
CA ASP A 186 14.87 2.24 16.99
C ASP A 186 13.71 1.57 16.26
N ALA A 187 12.65 1.19 16.98
CA ALA A 187 11.42 0.70 16.36
C ALA A 187 10.85 1.73 15.36
N MET A 188 10.66 2.98 15.79
CA MET A 188 10.20 4.07 14.95
C MET A 188 11.07 4.25 13.69
N SER A 189 12.39 4.16 13.81
CA SER A 189 13.33 4.24 12.68
C SER A 189 13.10 3.11 11.66
N ARG A 190 12.85 1.88 12.14
CA ARG A 190 12.50 0.73 11.29
C ARG A 190 11.16 0.95 10.60
N ASN A 191 10.11 1.35 11.34
CA ASN A 191 8.80 1.64 10.74
C ASN A 191 8.88 2.74 9.68
N LEU A 192 9.66 3.80 9.92
CA LEU A 192 9.87 4.88 8.95
C LEU A 192 10.53 4.39 7.66
N ARG A 193 11.51 3.49 7.75
CA ARG A 193 12.13 2.87 6.57
C ARG A 193 11.14 2.01 5.79
N ASN A 194 10.34 1.21 6.50
CA ASN A 194 9.29 0.40 5.88
C ASN A 194 8.29 1.30 5.15
N LEU A 195 7.81 2.36 5.81
CA LEU A 195 6.92 3.36 5.22
C LEU A 195 7.55 4.08 4.02
N GLN A 196 8.84 4.42 4.08
CA GLN A 196 9.55 5.03 2.95
C GLN A 196 9.59 4.09 1.74
N ARG A 197 9.95 2.82 1.96
CA ARG A 197 10.00 1.82 0.89
C ARG A 197 8.61 1.59 0.30
N LEU A 198 7.62 1.40 1.16
CA LEU A 198 6.22 1.23 0.78
C LEU A 198 5.72 2.43 -0.02
N GLY A 199 5.96 3.65 0.44
CA GLY A 199 5.57 4.87 -0.27
C GLY A 199 6.20 4.98 -1.67
N GLN A 200 7.45 4.57 -1.83
CA GLN A 200 8.09 4.52 -3.15
C GLN A 200 7.46 3.48 -4.07
N ASP A 201 7.15 2.29 -3.56
CA ASP A 201 6.54 1.22 -4.36
C ASP A 201 5.09 1.53 -4.71
N LEU A 202 4.31 2.08 -3.76
CA LEU A 202 2.97 2.61 -4.01
C LEU A 202 2.99 3.67 -5.12
N GLY A 203 3.93 4.63 -5.05
CA GLY A 203 4.07 5.67 -6.07
C GLY A 203 4.34 5.10 -7.46
N ARG A 204 5.29 4.16 -7.58
CA ARG A 204 5.59 3.48 -8.85
C ARG A 204 4.39 2.71 -9.40
N GLU A 205 3.68 2.01 -8.53
CA GLU A 205 2.49 1.25 -8.92
C GLU A 205 1.38 2.16 -9.45
N VAL A 206 1.13 3.30 -8.79
CA VAL A 206 0.16 4.30 -9.26
C VAL A 206 0.58 4.87 -10.62
N ASP A 207 1.86 5.21 -10.81
CA ASP A 207 2.35 5.71 -12.10
C ASP A 207 2.17 4.68 -13.24
N GLU A 208 2.43 3.40 -12.97
CA GLU A 208 2.19 2.33 -13.93
C GLU A 208 0.70 2.12 -14.24
N GLN A 209 -0.15 2.16 -13.22
CA GLN A 209 -1.60 2.04 -13.40
C GLN A 209 -2.17 3.23 -14.19
N ASN A 210 -1.66 4.45 -13.96
CA ASN A 210 -2.03 5.62 -14.76
C ASN A 210 -1.72 5.42 -16.25
N GLN A 211 -0.53 4.90 -16.57
CA GLN A 211 -0.18 4.57 -17.95
C GLN A 211 -1.07 3.45 -18.54
N MET A 212 -1.53 2.51 -17.71
CA MET A 212 -2.46 1.46 -18.13
C MET A 212 -3.84 2.05 -18.43
N LEU A 213 -4.33 2.96 -17.59
CA LEU A 213 -5.59 3.67 -17.81
C LEU A 213 -5.59 4.44 -19.13
N ASP A 214 -4.50 5.15 -19.46
CA ASP A 214 -4.37 5.85 -20.75
C ASP A 214 -4.49 4.88 -21.94
N ARG A 215 -3.81 3.72 -21.87
CA ARG A 215 -3.91 2.67 -22.91
C ARG A 215 -5.32 2.09 -23.02
N ILE A 216 -5.95 1.79 -21.88
CA ILE A 216 -7.32 1.27 -21.79
C ILE A 216 -8.29 2.27 -22.41
N GLN A 217 -8.15 3.56 -22.11
CA GLN A 217 -9.02 4.61 -22.66
C GLN A 217 -8.92 4.65 -24.19
N VAL A 218 -7.70 4.68 -24.75
CA VAL A 218 -7.50 4.68 -26.21
C VAL A 218 -8.09 3.42 -26.86
N LYS A 219 -7.91 2.24 -26.24
CA LYS A 219 -8.49 0.98 -26.74
C LYS A 219 -10.01 0.99 -26.66
N ALA A 220 -10.58 1.51 -25.58
CA ALA A 220 -12.02 1.62 -25.38
C ALA A 220 -12.67 2.55 -26.42
N ASP A 221 -12.13 3.74 -26.61
CA ASP A 221 -12.62 4.71 -27.60
C ASP A 221 -12.57 4.14 -29.03
N ARG A 222 -11.47 3.46 -29.38
CA ARG A 222 -11.34 2.76 -30.67
C ARG A 222 -12.41 1.68 -30.81
N ASN A 223 -12.60 0.84 -29.81
CA ASN A 223 -13.57 -0.25 -29.87
C ASN A 223 -15.01 0.25 -29.96
N ASP A 224 -15.39 1.26 -29.16
CA ASP A 224 -16.71 1.89 -29.22
C ASP A 224 -16.99 2.46 -30.62
N ALA A 225 -16.03 3.18 -31.20
CA ALA A 225 -16.17 3.72 -32.55
C ALA A 225 -16.41 2.62 -33.61
N ILE A 226 -15.66 1.52 -33.55
CA ILE A 226 -15.81 0.44 -34.54
C ILE A 226 -17.12 -0.33 -34.33
N VAL A 227 -17.48 -0.64 -33.08
CA VAL A 227 -18.74 -1.33 -32.76
C VAL A 227 -19.94 -0.51 -33.26
N ARG A 228 -19.97 0.81 -33.02
CA ARG A 228 -21.03 1.69 -33.55
C ARG A 228 -21.14 1.68 -35.08
N VAL A 229 -20.00 1.62 -35.78
CA VAL A 229 -20.00 1.52 -37.25
C VAL A 229 -20.56 0.16 -37.70
N GLN A 230 -20.16 -0.92 -37.04
CA GLN A 230 -20.63 -2.27 -37.35
C GLN A 230 -22.11 -2.46 -37.05
N ASP A 231 -22.61 -1.92 -35.95
CA ASP A 231 -24.03 -1.95 -35.61
C ASP A 231 -24.87 -1.26 -36.67
N LYS A 232 -24.45 -0.07 -37.14
CA LYS A 232 -25.11 0.62 -38.26
C LYS A 232 -25.07 -0.18 -39.56
N GLN A 233 -23.94 -0.84 -39.86
CA GLN A 233 -23.81 -1.69 -41.04
C GLN A 233 -24.76 -2.89 -40.96
N MET A 234 -24.83 -3.56 -39.81
CA MET A 234 -25.71 -4.69 -39.57
C MET A 234 -27.19 -4.29 -39.67
N GLN A 235 -27.59 -3.18 -39.04
CA GLN A 235 -28.95 -2.64 -39.17
C GLN A 235 -29.32 -2.32 -40.61
N LYS A 236 -28.37 -1.80 -41.41
CA LYS A 236 -28.61 -1.54 -42.84
C LYS A 236 -28.82 -2.83 -43.62
N ILE A 237 -28.05 -3.89 -43.34
CA ILE A 237 -28.23 -5.19 -44.00
C ILE A 237 -29.62 -5.75 -43.66
N LEU A 238 -29.97 -5.87 -42.37
CA LEU A 238 -31.28 -6.39 -41.95
C LEU A 238 -32.46 -5.52 -42.41
N GLY A 239 -32.33 -4.19 -42.34
CA GLY A 239 -33.40 -3.27 -42.70
C GLY A 239 -33.54 -3.00 -44.21
N SER A 240 -32.56 -3.44 -45.02
CA SER A 240 -32.64 -3.33 -46.48
C SER A 240 -33.46 -4.46 -47.13
N GLU A 241 -33.61 -5.61 -46.48
CA GLU A 241 -34.45 -6.71 -46.98
C GLU A 241 -35.95 -6.41 -46.85
N THR A 242 -36.39 -5.78 -45.76
CA THR A 242 -37.82 -5.52 -45.52
C THR A 242 -38.43 -4.54 -46.52
N LYS A 243 -37.65 -3.56 -47.00
CA LYS A 243 -38.12 -2.62 -48.04
C LYS A 243 -38.05 -3.17 -49.46
N ALA A 244 -37.25 -4.20 -49.71
CA ALA A 244 -37.15 -4.81 -51.03
C ALA A 244 -38.35 -5.73 -51.32
N GLU A 245 -38.88 -6.44 -50.31
CA GLU A 245 -40.06 -7.28 -50.46
C GLU A 245 -41.36 -6.47 -50.56
N GLU A 246 -41.51 -5.36 -49.83
CA GLU A 246 -42.71 -4.51 -49.85
C GLU A 246 -42.89 -3.76 -51.19
N ASN A 247 -41.79 -3.37 -51.85
CA ASN A 247 -41.84 -2.72 -53.16
C ASN A 247 -42.02 -3.70 -54.34
N ALA A 248 -41.75 -5.00 -54.15
CA ALA A 248 -41.95 -6.02 -55.18
C ALA A 248 -43.41 -6.52 -55.25
N SER A 249 -44.21 -6.36 -54.19
CA SER A 249 -45.64 -6.71 -54.19
C SER A 249 -46.57 -5.64 -54.75
N MET A 250 -46.06 -4.45 -55.10
CA MET A 250 -46.84 -3.31 -55.60
C MET A 250 -46.73 -3.08 -57.13
N THR A 251 -46.24 -4.03 -57.91
CA THR A 251 -46.39 -3.99 -59.38
C THR A 251 -47.59 -4.81 -59.82
N PRO A 252 -48.75 -4.19 -60.12
CA PRO A 252 -49.86 -4.89 -60.76
C PRO A 252 -49.49 -5.26 -62.20
N LYS A 253 -49.85 -6.49 -62.59
CA LYS A 253 -49.96 -6.89 -64.00
C LYS A 253 -51.35 -6.54 -64.52
#